data_AF-A0A511UUL2-F1
#
_entry.id   AF-A0A511UUL2-F1
#
_cell.length_a   1.000
_cell.length_b   1.000
_cell.length_c   1.000
_cell.angle_alpha   90.00
_cell.angle_beta   90.00
_cell.angle_gamma   90.00
#
_symmetry.space_group_name_H-M   'P 1'
#
loop_
_entity.id
_entity.type
_entity.pdbx_description
1 polymer ?
#
loop_
_entity_poly.entity_id
_entity_poly.type
_entity_poly.pdbx_seq_one_letter_code
_entity_poly.pdbx_strand_id
1 'polypeptide(L)'
;MKIKLKDVNKFKSLLMISGYSQRAYARAIGISEPYANQIANGTRNPGPEIAKNTADLLGVKFEDIFFIDYACKSEQSEGQAI
;
A
#
# COMPACT_ATOMS: atom_id res chain seq x y z
N MET A 1 12.04 7.33 -4.13
CA MET A 1 11.28 7.09 -2.89
C MET A 1 10.06 6.24 -3.22
N LYS A 2 9.74 5.25 -2.38
CA LYS A 2 8.55 4.40 -2.56
C LYS A 2 7.79 4.33 -1.23
N ILE A 3 6.46 4.35 -1.28
CA ILE A 3 5.63 4.10 -0.11
C ILE A 3 5.32 2.62 -0.09
N LYS A 4 5.72 1.92 0.97
CA LYS A 4 5.54 0.48 1.12
C LYS A 4 4.59 0.18 2.26
N LEU A 5 3.79 -0.87 2.10
CA LEU A 5 2.95 -1.39 3.15
C LEU A 5 3.81 -2.05 4.24
N LYS A 6 3.56 -1.77 5.52
CA LYS A 6 4.31 -2.37 6.63
C LYS A 6 4.02 -3.86 6.80
N ASP A 7 2.74 -4.22 6.79
CA ASP A 7 2.28 -5.58 6.98
C ASP A 7 0.94 -5.81 6.26
N VAL A 8 0.92 -6.78 5.36
CA VAL A 8 -0.24 -7.16 4.53
C VAL A 8 -1.41 -7.65 5.37
N ASN A 9 -1.14 -8.50 6.36
CA ASN A 9 -2.19 -9.08 7.20
C ASN A 9 -2.78 -8.03 8.12
N LYS A 10 -1.92 -7.19 8.73
CA LYS A 10 -2.38 -6.09 9.59
C LYS A 10 -3.25 -5.10 8.83
N PHE A 11 -2.85 -4.73 7.60
CA PHE A 11 -3.66 -3.84 6.76
C PHE A 11 -5.03 -4.47 6.41
N LYS A 12 -5.06 -5.75 6.02
CA LYS A 12 -6.32 -6.45 5.74
C LYS A 12 -7.23 -6.55 6.97
N SER A 13 -6.66 -6.85 8.14
CA SER A 13 -7.40 -6.85 9.40
C SER A 13 -7.95 -5.46 9.72
N LEU A 14 -7.18 -4.41 9.50
CA LEU A 14 -7.63 -3.03 9.70
C LEU A 14 -8.79 -2.66 8.77
N LEU A 15 -8.72 -3.04 7.49
CA LEU A 15 -9.84 -2.88 6.55
C LEU A 15 -11.10 -3.60 7.08
N MET A 16 -10.96 -4.86 7.51
CA MET A 16 -12.07 -5.66 8.02
C MET A 16 -12.68 -5.05 9.29
N ILE A 17 -11.87 -4.65 10.26
CA ILE A 17 -12.32 -3.99 11.51
C ILE A 17 -13.01 -2.66 11.20
N SER A 18 -12.56 -1.94 10.17
CA SER A 18 -13.15 -0.68 9.73
C SER A 18 -14.39 -0.87 8.83
N GLY A 19 -14.86 -2.10 8.63
CA GLY A 19 -16.07 -2.40 7.84
C GLY A 19 -15.85 -2.39 6.31
N TYR A 20 -14.61 -2.41 5.84
CA TYR A 20 -14.28 -2.40 4.42
C TYR A 20 -13.85 -3.78 3.91
N SER A 21 -14.50 -4.25 2.85
CA SER A 21 -13.86 -5.20 1.92
C SER A 21 -12.83 -4.45 1.06
N GLN A 22 -11.90 -5.17 0.41
CA GLN A 22 -10.95 -4.53 -0.53
C GLN A 22 -11.66 -3.78 -1.67
N ARG A 23 -12.84 -4.26 -2.10
CA ARG A 23 -13.67 -3.61 -3.12
C ARG A 23 -14.34 -2.34 -2.58
N ALA A 24 -14.87 -2.41 -1.36
CA ALA A 24 -15.47 -1.25 -0.71
C ALA A 24 -14.41 -0.16 -0.44
N TYR A 25 -13.23 -0.56 0.02
CA TYR A 25 -12.04 0.30 0.14
C TYR A 25 -11.70 0.98 -1.18
N ALA A 26 -11.60 0.22 -2.28
CA ALA A 26 -11.28 0.76 -3.61
C ALA A 26 -12.24 1.89 -4.00
N ARG A 27 -13.54 1.67 -3.82
CA ARG A 27 -14.59 2.66 -4.13
C ARG A 27 -14.50 3.88 -3.21
N ALA A 28 -14.26 3.66 -1.92
CA ALA A 28 -14.20 4.73 -0.92
C ALA A 28 -13.07 5.73 -1.19
N ILE A 29 -11.94 5.28 -1.74
CA ILE A 29 -10.82 6.17 -2.11
C ILE A 29 -10.69 6.42 -3.62
N GLY A 30 -11.70 6.03 -4.42
CA GLY A 30 -11.76 6.35 -5.84
C GLY A 30 -10.73 5.66 -6.74
N ILE A 31 -10.30 4.43 -6.41
CA ILE A 31 -9.37 3.65 -7.24
C ILE A 31 -10.02 2.37 -7.82
N SER A 32 -9.36 1.77 -8.80
CA SER A 32 -9.82 0.50 -9.37
C SER A 32 -9.68 -0.66 -8.37
N GLU A 33 -10.65 -1.59 -8.38
CA GLU A 33 -10.61 -2.79 -7.52
C GLU A 33 -9.31 -3.62 -7.70
N PRO A 34 -8.78 -3.82 -8.94
CA PRO A 34 -7.50 -4.50 -9.12
C PRO A 34 -6.32 -3.77 -8.46
N TYR A 35 -6.26 -2.44 -8.54
CA TYR A 35 -5.18 -1.68 -7.92
C TYR A 35 -5.26 -1.73 -6.40
N ALA A 36 -6.46 -1.59 -5.83
CA ALA A 36 -6.70 -1.76 -4.41
C ALA A 36 -6.26 -3.14 -3.90
N ASN A 37 -6.57 -4.20 -4.67
CA ASN A 37 -6.18 -5.57 -4.35
C ASN A 37 -4.64 -5.73 -4.38
N GLN A 38 -3.97 -5.15 -5.37
CA GLN A 38 -2.50 -5.16 -5.44
C GLN A 38 -1.85 -4.41 -4.27
N ILE A 39 -2.41 -3.27 -3.84
CA ILE A 39 -1.97 -2.56 -2.63
C ILE A 39 -2.21 -3.43 -1.39
N ALA A 40 -3.42 -3.98 -1.25
CA ALA A 40 -3.81 -4.79 -0.09
C ALA A 40 -2.98 -6.07 0.05
N ASN A 41 -2.42 -6.59 -1.03
CA ASN A 41 -1.49 -7.73 -1.04
C ASN A 41 -0.01 -7.33 -1.01
N GLY A 42 0.31 -6.03 -1.00
CA GLY A 42 1.69 -5.53 -1.01
C GLY A 42 2.44 -5.74 -2.33
N THR A 43 1.76 -6.12 -3.42
CA THR A 43 2.39 -6.36 -4.75
C THR A 43 2.54 -5.07 -5.56
N ARG A 44 1.86 -3.99 -5.14
CA ARG A 44 2.07 -2.64 -5.63
C ARG A 44 2.19 -1.64 -4.48
N ASN A 45 2.98 -0.60 -4.76
CA ASN A 45 3.16 0.53 -3.87
C ASN A 45 2.16 1.63 -4.24
N PRO A 46 1.39 2.17 -3.28
CA PRO A 46 0.53 3.31 -3.55
C PRO A 46 1.35 4.58 -3.84
N GLY A 47 0.75 5.51 -4.58
CA GLY A 47 1.22 6.88 -4.63
C GLY A 47 0.93 7.64 -3.33
N PRO A 48 1.51 8.84 -3.12
CA PRO A 48 1.32 9.64 -1.92
C PRO A 48 -0.15 9.95 -1.60
N GLU A 49 -0.90 10.36 -2.62
CA GLU A 49 -2.33 10.66 -2.50
C GLU A 49 -3.13 9.44 -2.03
N ILE A 50 -2.92 8.28 -2.67
CA ILE A 50 -3.60 7.04 -2.32
C ILE A 50 -3.25 6.59 -0.90
N ALA A 51 -1.98 6.70 -0.51
CA ALA A 51 -1.56 6.34 0.83
C ALA A 51 -2.17 7.28 1.90
N LYS A 52 -2.25 8.58 1.62
CA LYS A 52 -2.89 9.57 2.49
C LYS A 52 -4.39 9.32 2.62
N ASN A 53 -5.10 9.18 1.51
CA ASN A 53 -6.54 8.88 1.48
C ASN A 53 -6.86 7.57 2.22
N THR A 54 -5.97 6.58 2.12
CA THR A 54 -6.14 5.31 2.86
C THR A 54 -6.03 5.52 4.37
N ALA A 55 -5.02 6.26 4.84
CA ALA A 55 -4.87 6.57 6.26
C ALA A 55 -6.05 7.39 6.79
N ASP A 56 -6.50 8.38 6.02
CA ASP A 56 -7.64 9.24 6.38
C ASP A 56 -8.95 8.45 6.42
N LEU A 57 -9.20 7.57 5.44
CA LEU A 57 -10.37 6.68 5.42
C LEU A 57 -10.44 5.77 6.66
N LEU A 58 -9.29 5.27 7.11
CA LEU A 58 -9.19 4.32 8.22
C LEU A 58 -9.00 5.02 9.57
N GLY A 59 -8.91 6.35 9.61
CA GLY A 59 -8.76 7.13 10.84
C GLY A 59 -7.48 6.82 11.62
N VAL A 60 -6.41 6.41 10.94
CA VAL A 60 -5.11 6.07 11.54
C VAL A 60 -4.00 6.94 10.98
N LYS A 61 -2.81 6.90 11.60
CA LYS A 61 -1.66 7.63 11.07
C LYS A 61 -1.10 6.91 9.84
N PHE A 62 -0.47 7.67 8.95
CA PHE A 62 0.22 7.12 7.79
C PHE A 62 1.22 6.04 8.21
N GLU A 63 1.97 6.30 9.28
CA GLU A 63 2.98 5.40 9.82
C GLU A 63 2.39 4.13 10.43
N ASP A 64 1.08 4.05 10.68
CA ASP A 64 0.47 2.81 11.18
C ASP A 64 0.32 1.76 10.07
N ILE A 65 0.24 2.22 8.80
CA ILE A 65 0.00 1.39 7.62
C ILE A 65 1.25 1.30 6.73
N PHE A 66 1.94 2.42 6.53
CA PHE A 66 2.97 2.56 5.52
C PHE A 66 4.32 3.00 6.09
N PHE A 67 5.38 2.77 5.32
CA PHE A 67 6.70 3.37 5.54
C PHE A 67 7.26 3.90 4.21
N ILE A 68 8.14 4.88 4.31
CA ILE A 68 8.82 5.45 3.14
C ILE A 68 10.17 4.74 2.99
N ASP A 69 10.32 4.07 1.86
CA ASP A 69 11.57 3.47 1.43
C ASP A 69 12.35 4.48 0.57
N TYR A 70 13.51 4.87 1.09
CA TYR A 70 14.42 5.82 0.45
C TYR A 70 15.38 5.16 -0.54
N ALA A 71 15.32 3.84 -0.74
CA ALA A 71 16.26 3.03 -1.54
C ALA A 71 17.04 3.83 -2.59
N CYS A 72 18.30 4.13 -2.26
CA CYS A 72 19.30 4.62 -3.18
C CYS A 72 19.59 3.47 -4.15
N LYS A 73 19.23 3.61 -5.42
CA LYS A 73 19.56 2.62 -6.47
C LYS A 73 21.00 2.83 -6.95
N SER A 74 22.01 2.77 -6.09
CA SER A 74 23.39 3.00 -6.53
C SER A 74 24.07 1.78 -7.14
N GLU A 75 23.60 0.54 -6.98
CA GLU A 75 24.22 -0.60 -7.66
C GLU A 75 23.19 -1.64 -8.13
N GLN A 76 22.95 -1.66 -9.44
CA GLN A 76 22.50 -2.87 -10.13
C GLN A 76 23.76 -3.55 -10.67
N SER A 77 24.27 -4.56 -9.98
CA SER A 77 25.12 -5.55 -10.64
C SER A 77 24.19 -6.44 -11.46
N GLU A 78 24.21 -6.23 -12.78
CA GLU A 78 23.64 -7.18 -13.75
C GLU A 78 24.44 -8.48 -13.67
N GLY A 79 24.06 -9.34 -12.73
CA GLY A 79 24.50 -10.72 -12.66
C GLY A 79 23.41 -11.64 -13.22
N GLN A 80 23.42 -11.87 -14.54
CA GLN A 80 22.84 -13.05 -15.17
C GLN A 80 23.47 -13.18 -16.57
N ALA A 81 24.58 -13.90 -16.69
CA ALA A 81 24.62 -15.35 -16.93
C ALA A 81 24.05 -15.73 -18.30
N ILE A 82 24.95 -15.80 -19.29
CA ILE A 82 24.95 -16.83 -20.35
C ILE A 82 26.39 -17.17 -20.70
#